data_AF-A0A821N835-F1
#
_entry.id   AF-A0A821N835-F1
#
_cell.length_a   1.000
_cell.length_b   1.000
_cell.length_c   1.000
_cell.angle_alpha   90.00
_cell.angle_beta   90.00
_cell.angle_gamma   90.00
#
_symmetry.space_group_name_H-M   'P 1'
#
loop_
_entity.id
_entity.type
_entity.pdbx_description
1 polymer ?
#
loop_
_entity_poly.entity_id
_entity_poly.type
_entity_poly.pdbx_seq_one_letter_code
_entity_poly.pdbx_strand_id
1 'polypeptide(L)'
;MSDENTSKSPTTTVTSDMQQNALFSRGDHFYWKCEYEKAKTHFQTILLQPSISLLDSARCYSSLGAANTKLQKYEEALDNYHKQLDILKQLKVPNKGEGDIAKCFMSIGMIYWLQRNYAQALEYQEKALKILSTITPIHDLTSKVYKNIANSYVKTKEFNSAFMYFEKALEIDHQNPK
;
A
#
# COMPACT_ATOMS: atom_id res chain seq x y z
N MET A 1 -26.49 -4.37 44.46
CA MET A 1 -25.52 -3.37 43.99
C MET A 1 -24.72 -4.04 42.89
N SER A 2 -25.35 -4.24 41.73
CA SER A 2 -25.42 -3.33 40.57
C SER A 2 -24.18 -3.47 39.69
N ASP A 3 -24.29 -4.40 38.74
CA ASP A 3 -23.42 -4.59 37.59
C ASP A 3 -23.49 -3.37 36.66
N GLU A 4 -22.40 -2.62 36.55
CA GLU A 4 -22.24 -1.61 35.48
C GLU A 4 -21.75 -2.30 34.20
N ASN A 5 -22.70 -2.92 33.50
CA ASN A 5 -22.56 -3.26 32.10
C ASN A 5 -22.63 -1.97 31.27
N THR A 6 -21.49 -1.31 31.09
CA THR A 6 -21.36 -0.14 30.20
C THR A 6 -21.37 -0.57 28.73
N SER A 7 -22.58 -0.81 28.24
CA SER A 7 -22.93 -0.81 26.82
C SER A 7 -22.50 0.53 26.20
N LYS A 8 -21.36 0.55 25.48
CA LYS A 8 -21.03 1.67 24.58
C LYS A 8 -22.14 1.78 23.53
N SER A 9 -22.84 2.91 23.54
CA SER A 9 -23.94 3.22 22.63
C SER A 9 -23.47 3.24 21.16
N PRO A 10 -24.19 2.60 20.22
CA PRO A 10 -23.80 2.53 18.80
C PRO A 10 -23.77 3.89 18.08
N THR A 11 -24.35 4.95 18.66
CA THR A 11 -24.40 6.31 18.08
C THR A 11 -23.07 7.06 18.17
N THR A 12 -22.23 6.79 19.17
CA THR A 12 -20.91 7.45 19.33
C THR A 12 -19.85 6.86 18.40
N THR A 13 -19.92 5.56 18.12
CA THR A 13 -19.04 4.88 17.17
C THR A 13 -19.35 5.29 15.73
N VAL A 14 -20.63 5.33 15.36
CA VAL A 14 -21.07 5.72 14.00
C VAL A 14 -20.69 7.17 13.65
N THR A 15 -20.72 8.09 14.62
CA THR A 15 -20.31 9.48 14.39
C THR A 15 -18.79 9.64 14.26
N SER A 16 -18.01 8.89 15.05
CA SER A 16 -16.54 8.79 14.90
C SER A 16 -16.15 8.27 13.52
N ASP A 17 -16.79 7.20 13.05
CA ASP A 17 -16.47 6.59 11.75
C ASP A 17 -16.84 7.51 10.57
N MET A 18 -17.96 8.23 10.66
CA MET A 18 -18.33 9.24 9.66
C MET A 18 -17.31 10.38 9.61
N GLN A 19 -16.80 10.84 10.75
CA GLN A 19 -15.76 11.87 10.81
C GLN A 19 -14.42 11.39 10.23
N GLN A 20 -14.01 10.15 10.52
CA GLN A 20 -12.82 9.55 9.93
C GLN A 20 -12.91 9.43 8.42
N ASN A 21 -14.04 8.95 7.91
CA ASN A 21 -14.27 8.83 6.47
C ASN A 21 -14.23 10.20 5.78
N ALA A 22 -14.87 11.23 6.36
CA ALA A 22 -14.82 12.58 5.82
C ALA A 22 -13.40 13.16 5.78
N LEU A 23 -12.61 12.96 6.84
CA LEU A 23 -11.20 13.35 6.89
C LEU A 23 -10.38 12.62 5.84
N PHE A 24 -10.63 11.32 5.66
CA PHE A 24 -9.91 10.51 4.67
C PHE A 24 -10.22 10.99 3.26
N SER A 25 -11.50 11.20 2.92
CA SER A 25 -11.91 11.76 1.62
C SER A 25 -11.30 13.12 1.35
N ARG A 26 -11.15 13.96 2.38
CA ARG A 26 -10.47 15.26 2.26
C ARG A 26 -8.97 15.10 2.03
N GLY A 27 -8.33 14.15 2.70
CA GLY A 27 -6.94 13.76 2.44
C GLY A 27 -6.72 13.32 1.00
N ASP A 28 -7.57 12.42 0.49
CA ASP A 28 -7.54 11.96 -0.90
C ASP A 28 -7.74 13.12 -1.88
N HIS A 29 -8.71 13.99 -1.63
CA HIS A 29 -8.95 15.17 -2.46
C HIS A 29 -7.70 16.06 -2.59
N PHE A 30 -7.02 16.35 -1.48
CA PHE A 30 -5.76 17.09 -1.53
C PHE A 30 -4.63 16.33 -2.22
N TYR A 31 -4.58 15.01 -2.04
CA TYR A 31 -3.62 14.17 -2.74
C TYR A 31 -3.80 14.26 -4.27
N TRP A 32 -5.04 14.20 -4.75
CA TRP A 32 -5.35 14.33 -6.19
C TRP A 32 -5.08 15.73 -6.73
N LYS A 33 -5.13 16.77 -5.89
CA LYS A 33 -4.68 18.13 -6.24
C LYS A 33 -3.17 18.34 -6.17
N CYS A 34 -2.40 17.28 -5.90
CA CYS A 34 -0.96 17.36 -5.66
C CYS A 34 -0.57 18.20 -4.44
N GLU A 35 -1.51 18.49 -3.54
CA GLU A 35 -1.30 19.22 -2.29
C GLU A 35 -0.89 18.24 -1.16
N TYR A 36 0.23 17.55 -1.36
CA TYR A 36 0.60 16.37 -0.57
C TYR A 36 0.83 16.65 0.93
N GLU A 37 1.37 17.82 1.30
CA GLU A 37 1.53 18.15 2.72
C GLU A 37 0.18 18.34 3.41
N LYS A 38 -0.82 18.94 2.74
CA LYS A 38 -2.18 19.04 3.28
C LYS A 38 -2.84 17.66 3.38
N ALA A 39 -2.65 16.82 2.37
CA ALA A 39 -3.14 15.44 2.40
C ALA A 39 -2.58 14.69 3.62
N LYS A 40 -1.27 14.83 3.89
CA LYS A 40 -0.62 14.23 5.07
C LYS A 40 -1.23 14.69 6.38
N THR A 41 -1.49 15.99 6.54
CA THR A 41 -2.11 16.52 7.76
C THR A 41 -3.44 15.85 8.05
N HIS A 42 -4.25 15.58 7.04
CA HIS A 42 -5.53 14.88 7.21
C HIS A 42 -5.33 13.42 7.65
N PHE A 43 -4.43 12.67 7.00
CA PHE A 43 -4.16 11.27 7.40
C PHE A 43 -3.51 11.17 8.79
N GLN A 44 -2.61 12.10 9.15
CA GLN A 44 -2.02 12.18 10.49
C GLN A 44 -3.07 12.49 11.55
N THR A 45 -4.01 13.39 11.25
CA THR A 45 -5.13 13.70 12.17
C THR A 45 -5.96 12.46 12.47
N ILE A 46 -6.20 11.59 11.47
CA ILE A 46 -6.93 10.33 11.69
C ILE A 46 -6.15 9.39 12.61
N LEU A 47 -4.83 9.26 12.42
CA LEU A 47 -3.96 8.42 13.26
C LEU A 47 -3.87 8.88 14.73
N LEU A 48 -4.15 10.15 15.02
CA LEU A 48 -4.20 10.69 16.39
C LEU A 48 -5.49 10.34 17.14
N GLN A 49 -6.49 9.78 16.45
CA GLN A 49 -7.76 9.45 17.07
C GLN A 49 -7.64 8.19 17.96
N PRO A 50 -8.06 8.23 19.24
CA PRO A 50 -7.94 7.10 20.16
C PRO A 50 -8.70 5.84 19.73
N SER A 51 -9.72 5.99 18.89
CA SER A 51 -10.64 4.94 18.45
C SER A 51 -10.36 4.41 17.04
N ILE A 52 -9.21 4.73 16.44
CA ILE A 52 -8.88 4.28 15.09
C ILE A 52 -8.73 2.76 15.02
N SER A 53 -9.35 2.13 14.03
CA SER A 53 -9.19 0.70 13.79
C SER A 53 -7.80 0.40 13.22
N LEU A 54 -7.32 -0.85 13.41
CA LEU A 54 -6.07 -1.30 12.79
C LEU A 54 -6.15 -1.20 11.25
N LEU A 55 -7.30 -1.50 10.66
CA LEU A 55 -7.50 -1.42 9.21
C LEU A 55 -7.38 0.02 8.71
N ASP A 56 -8.01 0.97 9.41
CA ASP A 56 -7.93 2.39 9.05
C ASP A 56 -6.54 2.97 9.30
N SER A 57 -5.85 2.49 10.35
CA SER A 57 -4.44 2.81 10.60
C SER A 57 -3.56 2.38 9.43
N ALA A 58 -3.70 1.13 8.96
CA ALA A 58 -2.95 0.62 7.81
C ALA A 58 -3.25 1.42 6.54
N ARG A 59 -4.52 1.80 6.32
CA ARG A 59 -4.93 2.65 5.20
C ARG A 59 -4.30 4.05 5.28
N CYS A 60 -4.28 4.67 6.46
CA CYS A 60 -3.64 5.97 6.67
C CYS A 60 -2.12 5.92 6.43
N TYR A 61 -1.45 4.88 6.94
CA TYR A 61 -0.02 4.68 6.69
C TYR A 61 0.28 4.48 5.20
N SER A 62 -0.56 3.73 4.48
CA SER A 62 -0.44 3.61 3.01
C SER A 62 -0.52 4.97 2.32
N SER A 63 -1.48 5.82 2.70
CA SER A 63 -1.66 7.14 2.08
C SER A 63 -0.54 8.12 2.44
N LEU A 64 -0.03 8.06 3.68
CA LEU A 64 1.15 8.82 4.09
C LEU A 64 2.40 8.38 3.33
N GLY A 65 2.60 7.07 3.17
CA GLY A 65 3.67 6.52 2.34
C GLY A 65 3.62 7.02 0.90
N ALA A 66 2.43 7.04 0.30
CA ALA A 66 2.22 7.54 -1.06
C ALA A 66 2.53 9.05 -1.16
N ALA A 67 2.00 9.86 -0.23
CA ALA A 67 2.24 11.30 -0.21
C ALA A 67 3.72 11.63 -0.01
N ASN A 68 4.41 10.96 0.93
CA ASN A 68 5.84 11.15 1.15
C ASN A 68 6.68 10.70 -0.05
N THR A 69 6.28 9.64 -0.76
CA THR A 69 6.93 9.26 -2.03
C THR A 69 6.83 10.37 -3.07
N LYS A 70 5.67 11.03 -3.20
CA LYS A 70 5.49 12.16 -4.12
C LYS A 70 6.29 13.40 -3.73
N LEU A 71 6.50 13.59 -2.43
CA LEU A 71 7.38 14.64 -1.89
C LEU A 71 8.87 14.28 -1.91
N GLN A 72 9.25 13.11 -2.44
CA GLN A 72 10.62 12.58 -2.44
C GLN A 72 11.22 12.40 -1.02
N LYS A 73 10.36 12.29 0.00
CA LYS A 73 10.72 11.98 1.39
C LYS A 73 10.76 10.46 1.56
N TYR A 74 11.75 9.82 0.95
CA TYR A 74 11.77 8.36 0.78
C TYR A 74 11.89 7.59 2.09
N GLU A 75 12.68 8.08 3.05
CA GLU A 75 12.85 7.44 4.35
C GLU A 75 11.54 7.47 5.15
N GLU A 76 10.85 8.61 5.18
CA GLU A 76 9.53 8.71 5.79
C GLU A 76 8.51 7.82 5.07
N ALA A 77 8.58 7.73 3.73
CA ALA A 77 7.69 6.87 2.98
C ALA A 77 7.88 5.39 3.32
N LEU A 78 9.14 4.94 3.42
CA LEU A 78 9.49 3.58 3.83
C LEU A 78 9.01 3.28 5.25
N ASP A 79 9.22 4.18 6.21
CA ASP A 79 8.73 4.02 7.59
C ASP A 79 7.20 3.83 7.63
N ASN A 80 6.46 4.65 6.87
CA ASN A 80 5.00 4.50 6.77
C ASN A 80 4.59 3.16 6.15
N TYR A 81 5.23 2.72 5.06
CA TYR A 81 4.92 1.42 4.46
C TYR A 81 5.31 0.24 5.36
N HIS A 82 6.39 0.34 6.14
CA HIS A 82 6.72 -0.69 7.12
C HIS A 82 5.70 -0.77 8.26
N LYS A 83 5.21 0.37 8.77
CA LYS A 83 4.12 0.40 9.75
C LYS A 83 2.83 -0.22 9.20
N GLN A 84 2.48 0.09 7.94
CA GLN A 84 1.37 -0.57 7.26
C GLN A 84 1.56 -2.09 7.20
N LEU A 85 2.75 -2.53 6.78
CA LEU A 85 3.08 -3.95 6.63
C LEU A 85 2.95 -4.71 7.95
N ASP A 86 3.42 -4.13 9.05
CA ASP A 86 3.34 -4.74 10.38
C ASP A 86 1.90 -4.92 10.82
N ILE A 87 1.04 -3.91 10.58
CA ILE A 87 -0.38 -4.00 10.89
C ILE A 87 -1.08 -5.06 10.02
N LEU A 88 -0.81 -5.09 8.71
CA LEU A 88 -1.42 -6.07 7.81
C LEU A 88 -1.04 -7.51 8.21
N LYS A 89 0.21 -7.74 8.65
CA LYS A 89 0.64 -9.03 9.19
C LYS A 89 -0.04 -9.40 10.50
N GLN A 90 -0.33 -8.43 11.37
CA GLN A 90 -1.08 -8.65 12.61
C GLN A 90 -2.54 -9.01 12.34
N LEU A 91 -3.16 -8.35 11.36
CA LEU A 91 -4.57 -8.56 11.01
C LEU A 91 -4.86 -9.94 10.39
N LYS A 92 -3.86 -10.57 9.75
CA LYS A 92 -3.98 -11.93 9.15
C LYS A 92 -5.24 -12.14 8.31
N VAL A 93 -5.67 -11.14 7.54
CA VAL A 93 -6.86 -11.23 6.68
C VAL A 93 -6.50 -12.03 5.42
N PRO A 94 -7.02 -13.25 5.23
CA PRO A 94 -6.66 -14.09 4.09
C PRO A 94 -7.08 -13.45 2.77
N ASN A 95 -6.34 -13.71 1.68
CA ASN A 95 -6.56 -13.19 0.33
C ASN A 95 -6.47 -11.66 0.22
N LYS A 96 -7.43 -10.92 0.79
CA LYS A 96 -7.47 -9.45 0.73
C LYS A 96 -6.28 -8.82 1.44
N GLY A 97 -5.98 -9.26 2.66
CA GLY A 97 -4.83 -8.74 3.41
C GLY A 97 -3.50 -9.11 2.75
N GLU A 98 -3.41 -10.32 2.19
CA GLU A 98 -2.24 -10.74 1.41
C GLU A 98 -2.05 -9.87 0.15
N GLY A 99 -3.13 -9.56 -0.57
CA GLY A 99 -3.09 -8.65 -1.72
C GLY A 99 -2.63 -7.24 -1.32
N ASP A 100 -3.04 -6.75 -0.16
CA ASP A 100 -2.58 -5.46 0.36
C ASP A 100 -1.11 -5.50 0.82
N ILE A 101 -0.63 -6.63 1.36
CA ILE A 101 0.80 -6.85 1.65
C ILE A 101 1.61 -6.82 0.34
N ALA A 102 1.14 -7.47 -0.72
CA ALA A 102 1.81 -7.45 -2.02
C ALA A 102 1.89 -6.02 -2.58
N LYS A 103 0.81 -5.23 -2.51
CA LYS A 103 0.84 -3.79 -2.89
C LYS A 103 1.85 -3.01 -2.05
N CYS A 104 1.92 -3.26 -0.74
CA CYS A 104 2.88 -2.62 0.14
C CYS A 104 4.33 -2.91 -0.29
N PHE A 105 4.65 -4.17 -0.60
CA PHE A 105 5.96 -4.54 -1.14
C PHE A 105 6.24 -3.88 -2.50
N MET A 106 5.25 -3.77 -3.38
CA MET A 106 5.41 -3.02 -4.64
C MET A 106 5.76 -1.56 -4.40
N SER A 107 5.12 -0.90 -3.43
CA SER A 107 5.39 0.49 -3.08
C SER A 107 6.79 0.68 -2.51
N ILE A 108 7.22 -0.21 -1.61
CA ILE A 108 8.59 -0.22 -1.06
C ILE A 108 9.61 -0.44 -2.19
N GLY A 109 9.37 -1.42 -3.06
CA GLY A 109 10.24 -1.69 -4.21
C GLY A 109 10.32 -0.50 -5.17
N MET A 110 9.21 0.24 -5.37
CA MET A 110 9.21 1.46 -6.17
C MET A 110 10.08 2.56 -5.54
N ILE A 111 10.06 2.72 -4.21
CA ILE A 111 10.92 3.70 -3.53
C ILE A 111 12.39 3.35 -3.73
N TYR A 112 12.78 2.09 -3.54
CA TYR A 112 14.16 1.67 -3.80
C TYR A 112 14.58 1.88 -5.26
N TRP A 113 13.66 1.64 -6.21
CA TRP A 113 13.91 1.95 -7.61
C TRP A 113 14.13 3.46 -7.86
N LEU A 114 13.33 4.33 -7.22
CA LEU A 114 13.50 5.79 -7.28
C LEU A 114 14.83 6.24 -6.67
N GLN A 115 15.30 5.57 -5.62
CA GLN A 115 16.62 5.74 -5.02
C GLN A 115 17.75 5.09 -5.84
N ARG A 116 17.45 4.50 -7.00
CA ARG A 116 18.38 3.76 -7.88
C ARG A 116 19.00 2.52 -7.25
N ASN A 117 18.43 2.03 -6.15
CA ASN A 117 18.79 0.76 -5.54
C ASN A 117 17.97 -0.37 -6.16
N TYR A 118 18.36 -0.76 -7.38
CA TYR A 118 17.61 -1.72 -8.17
C TYR A 118 17.62 -3.14 -7.58
N ALA A 119 18.69 -3.51 -6.85
CA ALA A 119 18.77 -4.80 -6.18
C ALA A 119 17.69 -4.95 -5.10
N GLN A 120 17.54 -3.95 -4.22
CA GLN A 120 16.47 -3.97 -3.22
C GLN A 120 15.09 -3.82 -3.88
N ALA A 121 14.97 -3.03 -4.95
CA ALA A 121 13.72 -2.93 -5.69
C ALA A 121 13.24 -4.30 -6.20
N LEU A 122 14.14 -5.08 -6.80
CA LEU A 122 13.88 -6.44 -7.27
C LEU A 122 13.47 -7.37 -6.12
N GLU A 123 14.21 -7.37 -5.01
CA GLU A 123 13.91 -8.21 -3.84
C GLU A 123 12.47 -7.99 -3.33
N TYR A 124 12.04 -6.74 -3.21
CA TYR A 124 10.68 -6.42 -2.77
C TYR A 124 9.61 -6.74 -3.83
N GLN A 125 9.92 -6.58 -5.11
CA GLN A 125 9.01 -6.96 -6.19
C GLN A 125 8.84 -8.49 -6.27
N GLU A 126 9.90 -9.27 -6.04
CA GLU A 126 9.84 -10.74 -5.93
C GLU A 126 9.01 -11.19 -4.73
N LYS A 127 9.16 -10.53 -3.58
CA LYS A 127 8.28 -10.77 -2.41
C LYS A 127 6.81 -10.52 -2.74
N ALA A 128 6.50 -9.48 -3.51
CA ALA A 128 5.14 -9.23 -3.98
C ALA A 128 4.63 -10.35 -4.90
N LEU A 129 5.42 -10.78 -5.89
CA LEU A 129 5.03 -11.90 -6.78
C LEU A 129 4.74 -13.18 -6.02
N LYS A 130 5.58 -13.51 -5.04
CA LYS A 130 5.42 -14.72 -4.22
C LYS A 130 4.10 -14.74 -3.46
N ILE A 131 3.60 -13.59 -3.03
CA ILE A 131 2.30 -13.49 -2.36
C ILE A 131 1.16 -13.53 -3.37
N LEU A 132 1.29 -12.82 -4.50
CA LEU A 132 0.24 -12.81 -5.51
C LEU A 132 -0.05 -14.21 -6.06
N SER A 133 0.99 -15.05 -6.23
CA SER A 133 0.84 -16.42 -6.69
C SER A 133 0.20 -17.37 -5.67
N THR A 134 0.16 -17.02 -4.38
CA THR A 134 -0.56 -17.81 -3.36
C THR A 134 -2.04 -17.45 -3.26
N ILE A 135 -2.43 -16.23 -3.65
CA ILE A 135 -3.82 -15.77 -3.60
C ILE A 135 -4.62 -16.35 -4.77
N THR A 136 -4.07 -16.27 -5.98
CA THR A 136 -4.72 -16.75 -7.21
C THR A 136 -3.65 -17.08 -8.26
N PRO A 137 -3.88 -18.05 -9.16
CA PRO A 137 -2.96 -18.32 -10.27
C PRO A 137 -2.65 -17.07 -11.12
N ILE A 138 -3.65 -16.19 -11.30
CA ILE A 138 -3.51 -14.93 -12.04
C ILE A 138 -4.16 -13.82 -11.21
N HIS A 139 -3.34 -12.90 -10.71
CA HIS A 139 -3.80 -11.72 -9.97
C HIS A 139 -3.63 -10.47 -10.85
N ASP A 140 -4.59 -9.53 -10.78
CA ASP A 140 -4.58 -8.26 -11.50
C ASP A 140 -3.31 -7.41 -11.32
N LEU A 141 -2.56 -7.65 -10.23
CA LEU A 141 -1.34 -6.91 -9.91
C LEU A 141 -0.10 -7.54 -10.54
N THR A 142 -0.14 -8.83 -10.91
CA THR A 142 1.02 -9.61 -11.35
C THR A 142 1.70 -8.97 -12.56
N SER A 143 0.92 -8.56 -13.57
CA SER A 143 1.45 -7.83 -14.74
C SER A 143 2.21 -6.55 -14.34
N LYS A 144 1.67 -5.78 -13.39
CA LYS A 144 2.31 -4.55 -12.91
C LYS A 144 3.62 -4.85 -12.17
N VAL A 145 3.69 -5.93 -11.39
CA VAL A 145 4.93 -6.33 -10.72
C VAL A 145 5.98 -6.76 -11.74
N TYR A 146 5.61 -7.56 -12.75
CA TYR A 146 6.52 -7.94 -13.83
C TYR A 146 7.07 -6.72 -14.60
N LYS A 147 6.23 -5.72 -14.90
CA LYS A 147 6.68 -4.46 -15.51
C LYS A 147 7.67 -3.70 -14.63
N ASN A 148 7.47 -3.69 -13.30
CA ASN A 148 8.40 -3.05 -12.37
C ASN A 148 9.76 -3.78 -12.33
N ILE A 149 9.75 -5.11 -12.36
CA ILE A 149 10.98 -5.93 -12.43
C ILE A 149 11.71 -5.68 -13.74
N ALA A 150 11.00 -5.72 -14.87
CA ALA A 150 11.54 -5.43 -16.18
C ALA A 150 12.20 -4.04 -16.23
N ASN A 151 11.53 -3.02 -15.68
CA ASN A 151 12.08 -1.66 -15.58
C ASN A 151 13.35 -1.59 -14.72
N SER A 152 13.48 -2.42 -13.69
CA SER A 152 14.71 -2.52 -12.90
C SER A 152 15.87 -3.08 -13.74
N TYR A 153 15.61 -4.14 -14.52
CA TYR A 153 16.60 -4.71 -15.45
C TYR A 153 16.98 -3.77 -16.59
N VAL A 154 16.05 -2.97 -17.10
CA VAL A 154 16.37 -1.91 -18.08
C VAL A 154 17.39 -0.94 -17.50
N LYS A 155 17.25 -0.56 -16.22
CA LYS A 155 18.19 0.36 -15.57
C LYS A 155 19.55 -0.25 -15.29
N THR A 156 19.64 -1.56 -15.08
CA THR A 156 20.91 -2.30 -14.96
C THR A 156 21.49 -2.75 -16.30
N LYS A 157 20.84 -2.42 -17.42
CA LYS A 157 21.22 -2.80 -18.81
C LYS A 157 21.15 -4.30 -19.10
N GLU A 158 20.38 -5.05 -18.31
CA GLU A 158 20.14 -6.47 -18.49
C GLU A 158 18.92 -6.69 -19.40
N PHE A 159 19.08 -6.33 -20.68
CA PHE A 159 17.94 -6.23 -21.61
C PHE A 159 17.22 -7.56 -21.87
N ASN A 160 17.92 -8.70 -21.86
CA ASN A 160 17.30 -10.01 -22.03
C ASN A 160 16.34 -10.33 -20.87
N SER A 161 16.78 -10.08 -19.63
CA SER A 161 15.94 -10.24 -18.44
C SER A 161 14.74 -9.29 -18.49
N ALA A 162 14.96 -8.02 -18.86
CA ALA A 162 13.89 -7.04 -19.02
C ALA A 162 12.84 -7.49 -20.04
N PHE A 163 13.28 -7.95 -21.22
CA PHE A 163 12.40 -8.44 -22.28
C PHE A 163 11.54 -9.61 -21.81
N MET A 164 12.16 -10.63 -21.21
CA MET A 164 11.44 -11.80 -20.67
C MET A 164 10.37 -11.40 -19.64
N TYR A 165 10.64 -10.43 -18.76
CA TYR A 165 9.65 -9.96 -17.79
C TYR A 165 8.55 -9.10 -18.41
N PHE A 166 8.84 -8.34 -19.47
CA PHE A 166 7.79 -7.67 -20.25
C PHE A 166 6.89 -8.67 -20.96
N GLU A 167 7.43 -9.74 -21.53
CA GLU A 167 6.63 -10.82 -22.14
C GLU A 167 5.70 -11.48 -21.11
N LYS A 168 6.22 -11.81 -19.92
CA LYS A 168 5.38 -12.32 -18.82
C LYS A 168 4.27 -11.36 -18.43
N ALA A 169 4.53 -10.06 -18.43
CA ALA A 169 3.50 -9.06 -18.13
C ALA A 169 2.41 -9.01 -19.21
N LEU A 170 2.79 -9.10 -20.49
CA LEU A 170 1.86 -9.14 -21.62
C LEU A 170 1.00 -10.41 -21.61
N GLU A 171 1.59 -11.55 -21.26
CA GLU A 171 0.85 -12.81 -21.13
C GLU A 171 -0.26 -12.70 -20.07
N ILE A 172 0.05 -12.12 -18.91
CA ILE A 172 -0.94 -11.88 -17.85
C ILE A 172 -2.02 -10.90 -18.32
N ASP A 173 -1.66 -9.81 -19.00
CA ASP A 173 -2.63 -8.82 -19.51
C ASP A 173 -3.57 -9.44 -20.56
N HIS A 174 -3.08 -10.38 -21.40
CA HIS A 174 -3.92 -11.11 -22.35
C HIS A 174 -4.85 -12.12 -21.68
N GLN A 175 -4.40 -12.78 -20.61
CA GLN A 175 -5.21 -13.74 -19.87
C GLN A 175 -6.26 -13.06 -18.97
N ASN A 176 -6.07 -11.78 -18.66
CA ASN A 176 -6.97 -11.00 -17.81
C ASN A 176 -7.34 -9.65 -18.45
N PRO A 177 -8.12 -9.66 -19.56
CA PRO A 177 -8.57 -8.44 -20.20
C PRO A 177 -9.52 -7.68 -19.27
N LYS A 178 -9.24 -6.40 -19.04
CA LYS A 178 -10.06 -5.51 -18.21
C LYS A 178 -11.32 -5.04 -18.91
#